data_AF-A0A6B9ZGL4-F1
#
_entry.id   AF-A0A6B9ZGL4-F1
#
_cell.length_a   1.000
_cell.length_b   1.000
_cell.length_c   1.000
_cell.angle_alpha   90.00
_cell.angle_beta   90.00
_cell.angle_gamma   90.00
#
_symmetry.space_group_name_H-M   'P 1'
#
loop_
_entity.id
_entity.type
_entity.pdbx_description
1 polymer ?
#
loop_
_entity_poly.entity_id
_entity_poly.type
_entity_poly.pdbx_seq_one_letter_code
_entity_poly.pdbx_strand_id
1 'polypeptide(L)'
;MRRSKKKLLIIGLFIAVLIAIQFVRPDISHPPVTGEIKAPAEVTKILQRSCYDCHSNQTQLRWFDQIAPASWLIAQHIREARETLNFSNWDSLSTGDQKANLFLSVNQIMFKEMPLGSYTTFHPDASVSDKDLLTLKTYVNSLAPVKISDTARVTVANKQFSQWTAGILPSTRQVQPVLNGITYINGYRNWQIVSISDRYDNGTMRVILGNDIAMKAIHEHTTNPWPNGTTFAKVAWEQLVDSNKIAGSGELKQVEFMIKDDQKFASSAGWGWARWKGNDLKPYGKTLTFSQECVNCHHPVKQEDYVFTQPLTDNERPEKITGLPKQQLITTLIDKNKHQHSVLYGNEIAVQHARSGAAGPYPAGAVLTLATWSQQDDARWFGALVPGHLQSVEVVKAGPAISYESYQGADWKKVSTAAPDRVSYITQLKAAVIFN
;
A
#
# COMPACT_ATOMS: atom_id res chain seq x y z
N MET A 1 38.96 21.90 51.51
CA MET A 1 39.97 21.36 50.56
C MET A 1 39.75 19.92 50.09
N ARG A 2 39.37 18.94 50.93
CA ARG A 2 39.29 17.52 50.53
C ARG A 2 38.20 17.18 49.48
N ARG A 3 37.09 17.95 49.45
CA ARG A 3 35.99 17.81 48.45
C ARG A 3 36.37 18.32 47.05
N SER A 4 37.22 19.34 46.91
CA SER A 4 37.61 19.87 45.57
C SER A 4 38.60 18.96 44.86
N LYS A 5 39.56 18.34 45.59
CA LYS A 5 40.50 17.36 45.03
C LYS A 5 39.79 16.12 44.47
N LYS A 6 38.73 15.64 45.13
CA LYS A 6 37.88 14.54 44.63
C LYS A 6 37.13 14.93 43.35
N LYS A 7 36.60 16.16 43.27
CA LYS A 7 35.95 16.67 42.05
C LYS A 7 36.92 16.77 40.88
N LEU A 8 38.13 17.29 41.10
CA LEU A 8 39.18 17.36 40.09
C LEU A 8 39.61 15.98 39.58
N LEU A 9 39.74 14.99 40.47
CA LEU A 9 40.02 13.60 40.11
C LEU A 9 38.91 12.97 39.25
N ILE A 10 37.64 13.22 39.59
CA ILE A 10 36.49 12.73 38.80
C ILE A 10 36.47 13.38 37.41
N ILE A 11 36.70 14.69 37.33
CA ILE A 11 36.78 15.42 36.05
C ILE A 11 37.95 14.89 35.20
N GLY A 12 39.13 14.70 35.80
CA GLY A 12 40.29 14.16 35.10
C GLY A 12 40.05 12.74 34.58
N LEU A 13 39.42 11.87 35.38
CA LEU A 13 39.05 10.53 34.96
C LEU A 13 38.03 10.56 33.81
N PHE A 14 37.02 11.42 33.90
CA PHE A 14 36.02 11.57 32.84
C PHE A 14 36.64 12.04 31.53
N ILE A 15 37.53 13.04 31.57
CA ILE A 15 38.27 13.50 30.38
C ILE A 15 39.16 12.39 29.82
N ALA A 16 39.87 11.63 30.67
CA ALA A 16 40.70 10.51 30.24
C ALA A 16 39.88 9.43 29.53
N VAL A 17 38.68 9.11 30.03
CA VAL A 17 37.73 8.20 29.37
C VAL A 17 37.26 8.76 28.03
N LEU A 18 36.89 10.04 27.96
CA LEU A 18 36.47 10.70 26.72
C LEU A 18 37.58 10.78 25.66
N ILE A 19 38.85 10.78 26.06
CA ILE A 19 39.99 10.69 25.14
C ILE A 19 40.20 9.24 24.72
N ALA A 20 40.19 8.30 25.66
CA ALA A 20 40.38 6.88 25.41
C ALA A 20 39.33 6.31 24.44
N ILE A 21 38.07 6.75 24.54
CA ILE A 21 36.99 6.28 23.69
C ILE A 21 37.15 6.71 22.21
N GLN A 22 37.88 7.80 21.92
CA GLN A 22 38.12 8.27 20.54
C GLN A 22 39.03 7.34 19.72
N PHE A 23 39.74 6.42 20.38
CA PHE A 23 40.61 5.44 19.70
C PHE A 23 39.81 4.27 19.12
N VAL A 24 38.57 4.07 19.55
CA VAL A 24 37.66 3.11 18.93
C VAL A 24 36.91 3.84 17.81
N ARG A 25 37.40 3.74 16.58
CA ARG A 25 36.79 4.38 15.41
C ARG A 25 36.14 3.35 14.51
N PRO A 26 34.83 3.45 14.24
CA PRO A 26 34.17 2.58 13.29
C PRO A 26 34.64 2.93 11.88
N ASP A 27 34.85 1.90 11.06
CA ASP A 27 35.15 2.11 9.64
C ASP A 27 33.86 2.49 8.89
N ILE A 28 33.97 3.52 8.04
CA ILE A 28 32.92 3.94 7.12
C ILE A 28 33.49 3.75 5.72
N SER A 29 33.08 2.66 5.09
CA SER A 29 33.58 2.29 3.78
C SER A 29 33.14 3.28 2.70
N HIS A 30 34.01 3.56 1.72
CA HIS A 30 33.70 4.34 0.52
C HIS A 30 34.00 3.55 -0.75
N PRO A 31 33.22 2.49 -1.05
CA PRO A 31 33.42 1.72 -2.28
C PRO A 31 33.19 2.59 -3.52
N PRO A 32 33.76 2.23 -4.68
CA PRO A 32 33.50 2.94 -5.93
C PRO A 32 32.00 3.04 -6.25
N VAL A 33 31.61 4.14 -6.88
CA VAL A 33 30.27 4.30 -7.43
C VAL A 33 30.15 3.44 -8.68
N THR A 34 29.14 2.58 -8.73
CA THR A 34 28.91 1.60 -9.81
C THR A 34 27.68 1.93 -10.65
N GLY A 35 26.86 2.87 -10.20
CA GLY A 35 25.73 3.43 -10.96
C GLY A 35 25.18 4.66 -10.26
N GLU A 36 24.69 5.63 -11.03
CA GLU A 36 24.17 6.89 -10.53
C GLU A 36 22.76 7.16 -11.05
N ILE A 37 21.94 7.80 -10.23
CA ILE A 37 20.62 8.24 -10.65
C ILE A 37 20.72 9.34 -11.71
N LYS A 38 20.01 9.12 -12.83
CA LYS A 38 19.84 10.13 -13.87
C LYS A 38 18.56 10.92 -13.60
N ALA A 39 18.70 12.04 -12.88
CA ALA A 39 17.60 12.93 -12.53
C ALA A 39 17.88 14.39 -12.97
N PRO A 40 16.85 15.24 -13.07
CA PRO A 40 17.03 16.67 -13.31
C PRO A 40 17.97 17.30 -12.27
N ALA A 41 18.73 18.32 -12.68
CA ALA A 41 19.77 18.93 -11.83
C ALA A 41 19.27 19.35 -10.44
N GLU A 42 18.05 19.90 -10.35
CA GLU A 42 17.45 20.29 -9.07
C GLU A 42 17.13 19.09 -8.17
N VAL A 43 16.69 17.96 -8.74
CA VAL A 43 16.48 16.72 -7.98
C VAL A 43 17.80 16.17 -7.48
N THR A 44 18.83 16.13 -8.34
CA THR A 44 20.16 15.65 -7.97
C THR A 44 20.77 16.47 -6.83
N LYS A 45 20.62 17.80 -6.86
CA LYS A 45 21.06 18.68 -5.77
C LYS A 45 20.37 18.34 -4.43
N ILE A 46 19.06 18.10 -4.46
CA ILE A 46 18.30 17.73 -3.25
C ILE A 46 18.79 16.39 -2.70
N LEU A 47 18.98 15.38 -3.55
CA LEU A 47 19.46 14.05 -3.16
C LEU A 47 20.88 14.11 -2.58
N GLN A 48 21.79 14.85 -3.23
CA GLN A 48 23.15 15.02 -2.74
C GLN A 48 23.18 15.68 -1.36
N ARG A 49 22.42 16.75 -1.18
CA ARG A 49 22.36 17.50 0.09
C ARG A 49 21.69 16.73 1.22
N SER A 50 20.62 15.99 0.92
CA SER A 50 19.69 15.49 1.95
C SER A 50 19.76 13.97 2.15
N CYS A 51 20.33 13.22 1.20
CA CYS A 51 20.31 11.76 1.21
C CYS A 51 21.70 11.13 1.13
N TYR A 52 22.64 11.70 0.36
CA TYR A 52 23.89 11.01 -0.02
C TYR A 52 24.82 10.73 1.16
N ASP A 53 24.79 11.55 2.21
CA ASP A 53 25.61 11.29 3.41
C ASP A 53 25.30 9.95 4.06
N CYS A 54 24.04 9.51 4.03
CA CYS A 54 23.61 8.23 4.60
C CYS A 54 23.42 7.14 3.53
N HIS A 55 22.86 7.49 2.38
CA HIS A 55 22.41 6.55 1.35
C HIS A 55 23.35 6.51 0.13
N SER A 56 24.61 6.90 0.23
CA SER A 56 25.58 6.76 -0.88
C SER A 56 26.97 6.40 -0.37
N ASN A 57 27.84 5.91 -1.26
CA ASN A 57 29.26 5.73 -1.00
C ASN A 57 30.05 7.05 -0.99
N GLN A 58 29.41 8.17 -1.39
CA GLN A 58 29.98 9.51 -1.46
C GLN A 58 29.74 10.31 -0.17
N THR A 59 29.64 9.63 0.99
CA THR A 59 29.37 10.25 2.29
C THR A 59 30.38 11.35 2.62
N GLN A 60 29.88 12.53 3.03
CA GLN A 60 30.73 13.64 3.46
C GLN A 60 30.48 13.96 4.93
N LEU A 61 31.27 13.34 5.81
CA LEU A 61 31.19 13.62 7.24
C LEU A 61 31.82 14.96 7.61
N ARG A 62 31.16 15.70 8.50
CA ARG A 62 31.75 16.86 9.17
C ARG A 62 32.77 16.39 10.20
N TRP A 63 33.67 17.29 10.61
CA TRP A 63 34.72 16.96 11.57
C TRP A 63 34.17 16.46 12.91
N PHE A 64 33.02 16.97 13.34
CA PHE A 64 32.40 16.58 14.61
C PHE A 64 31.65 15.25 14.54
N ASP A 65 31.24 14.80 13.36
CA ASP A 65 30.63 13.47 13.16
C ASP A 65 31.61 12.33 13.45
N GLN A 66 32.91 12.64 13.37
CA GLN A 66 33.99 11.68 13.58
C GLN A 66 34.39 11.56 15.06
N ILE A 67 33.71 12.29 15.96
CA ILE A 67 33.99 12.30 17.40
C ILE A 67 33.09 11.27 18.10
N ALA A 68 33.68 10.39 18.89
CA ALA A 68 32.95 9.42 19.70
C ALA A 68 32.22 10.10 20.87
N PRO A 69 31.02 9.62 21.26
CA PRO A 69 30.35 8.42 20.75
C PRO A 69 29.48 8.64 19.49
N ALA A 70 29.34 9.89 18.99
CA ALA A 70 28.47 10.20 17.85
C ALA A 70 28.88 9.44 16.59
N SER A 71 30.19 9.31 16.34
CA SER A 71 30.73 8.56 15.19
C SER A 71 30.26 7.11 15.12
N TRP A 72 29.97 6.48 16.26
CA TRP A 72 29.50 5.10 16.32
C TRP A 72 28.05 4.98 15.84
N LEU A 73 27.20 5.89 16.31
CA LEU A 73 25.80 5.97 15.91
C LEU A 73 25.69 6.31 14.42
N ILE A 74 26.48 7.28 13.95
CA ILE A 74 26.49 7.70 12.54
C ILE A 74 26.94 6.56 11.65
N ALA A 75 28.03 5.86 12.00
CA ALA A 75 28.50 4.73 11.21
C ALA A 75 27.46 3.59 11.18
N GLN A 76 26.73 3.35 12.26
CA GLN A 76 25.63 2.40 12.28
C GLN A 76 24.50 2.82 11.35
N HIS A 77 24.02 4.06 11.45
CA HIS A 77 22.96 4.58 10.58
C HIS A 77 23.35 4.53 9.10
N ILE A 78 24.59 4.87 8.75
CA ILE A 78 25.07 4.79 7.36
C ILE A 78 25.05 3.35 6.85
N ARG A 79 25.49 2.38 7.66
CA ARG A 79 25.45 0.96 7.26
C ARG A 79 24.01 0.49 7.01
N GLU A 80 23.11 0.72 7.96
CA GLU A 80 21.70 0.33 7.86
C GLU A 80 20.99 1.05 6.69
N ALA A 81 21.28 2.33 6.48
CA ALA A 81 20.74 3.13 5.38
C ALA A 81 21.17 2.56 4.02
N ARG A 82 22.46 2.25 3.83
CA ARG A 82 22.99 1.70 2.58
C ARG A 82 22.55 0.27 2.31
N GLU A 83 22.27 -0.52 3.34
CA GLU A 83 21.67 -1.86 3.18
C GLU A 83 20.25 -1.78 2.63
N THR A 84 19.49 -0.74 3.00
CA THR A 84 18.12 -0.53 2.53
C THR A 84 18.08 0.14 1.16
N LEU A 85 18.89 1.19 0.96
CA LEU A 85 18.96 1.97 -0.28
C LEU A 85 20.34 2.63 -0.42
N ASN A 86 21.02 2.36 -1.53
CA ASN A 86 22.29 3.00 -1.87
C ASN A 86 22.26 3.63 -3.27
N PHE A 87 22.33 4.95 -3.35
CA PHE A 87 22.36 5.70 -4.61
C PHE A 87 23.63 5.47 -5.43
N SER A 88 24.69 4.89 -4.85
CA SER A 88 25.95 4.60 -5.56
C SER A 88 25.97 3.27 -6.30
N ASN A 89 24.92 2.44 -6.18
CA ASN A 89 24.74 1.23 -6.97
C ASN A 89 23.41 1.26 -7.74
N TRP A 90 22.93 2.46 -8.11
CA TRP A 90 21.58 2.68 -8.64
C TRP A 90 21.23 1.78 -9.84
N ASP A 91 22.18 1.59 -10.75
CA ASP A 91 22.00 0.79 -11.97
C ASP A 91 21.92 -0.73 -11.70
N SER A 92 22.23 -1.19 -10.49
CA SER A 92 22.03 -2.58 -10.08
C SER A 92 20.57 -2.92 -9.77
N LEU A 93 19.75 -1.89 -9.51
CA LEU A 93 18.32 -2.05 -9.22
C LEU A 93 17.52 -2.21 -10.51
N SER A 94 16.46 -3.02 -10.47
CA SER A 94 15.50 -3.05 -11.57
C SER A 94 14.82 -1.69 -11.73
N THR A 95 14.36 -1.35 -12.93
CA THR A 95 13.63 -0.08 -13.18
C THR A 95 12.38 0.05 -12.29
N GLY A 96 11.75 -1.09 -11.94
CA GLY A 96 10.65 -1.14 -10.98
C GLY A 96 11.08 -0.76 -9.57
N ASP A 97 12.21 -1.30 -9.09
CA ASP A 97 12.74 -1.04 -7.76
C ASP A 97 13.28 0.39 -7.64
N GLN A 98 13.96 0.91 -8.67
CA GLN A 98 14.38 2.30 -8.75
C GLN A 98 13.18 3.24 -8.54
N LYS A 99 12.09 3.01 -9.28
CA LYS A 99 10.86 3.80 -9.14
C LYS A 99 10.23 3.62 -7.75
N ALA A 100 10.10 2.38 -7.27
CA ALA A 100 9.50 2.10 -5.97
C ALA A 100 10.27 2.78 -4.82
N ASN A 101 11.60 2.76 -4.86
CA ASN A 101 12.45 3.43 -3.88
C ASN A 101 12.28 4.95 -3.92
N LEU A 102 12.15 5.57 -5.10
CA LEU A 102 11.89 7.00 -5.19
C LEU A 102 10.52 7.41 -4.60
N PHE A 103 9.46 6.65 -4.91
CA PHE A 103 8.14 6.87 -4.30
C PHE A 103 8.19 6.66 -2.78
N LEU A 104 8.91 5.64 -2.31
CA LEU A 104 9.08 5.39 -0.88
C LEU A 104 9.84 6.54 -0.21
N SER A 105 10.92 7.05 -0.80
CA SER A 105 11.68 8.20 -0.27
C SER A 105 10.80 9.44 -0.12
N VAL A 106 9.95 9.75 -1.10
CA VAL A 106 8.99 10.87 -0.99
C VAL A 106 8.00 10.64 0.16
N ASN A 107 7.51 9.42 0.33
CA ASN A 107 6.63 9.07 1.46
C ASN A 107 7.35 9.22 2.81
N GLN A 108 8.58 8.74 2.95
CA GLN A 108 9.37 8.89 4.16
C GLN A 108 9.60 10.36 4.54
N ILE A 109 9.80 11.24 3.54
CA ILE A 109 9.88 12.70 3.75
C ILE A 109 8.52 13.26 4.19
N MET A 110 7.42 12.86 3.55
CA MET A 110 6.07 13.28 3.95
C MET A 110 5.71 12.87 5.38
N PHE A 111 6.16 11.69 5.79
CA PHE A 111 6.00 11.18 7.15
C PHE A 111 6.94 11.83 8.17
N LYS A 112 7.88 12.67 7.72
CA LYS A 112 8.95 13.27 8.53
C LYS A 112 9.85 12.24 9.21
N GLU A 113 9.93 11.05 8.66
CA GLU A 113 10.85 9.98 9.09
C GLU A 113 12.24 10.19 8.48
N MET A 114 12.30 10.80 7.28
CA MET A 114 13.55 11.11 6.59
C MET A 114 13.61 12.57 6.13
N PRO A 115 14.78 13.23 6.25
CA PRO A 115 15.94 12.79 7.01
C PRO A 115 15.62 12.72 8.52
N LEU A 116 16.36 11.89 9.27
CA LEU A 116 16.16 11.74 10.72
C LEU A 116 16.20 13.10 11.43
N GLY A 117 15.22 13.42 12.27
CA GLY A 117 15.17 14.71 12.98
C GLY A 117 16.39 14.95 13.88
N SER A 118 16.96 13.89 14.45
CA SER A 118 18.23 13.96 15.20
C SER A 118 19.41 14.36 14.32
N TYR A 119 19.41 13.95 13.05
CA TYR A 119 20.45 14.32 12.09
C TYR A 119 20.33 15.79 11.69
N THR A 120 19.13 16.24 11.30
CA THR A 120 18.90 17.62 10.86
C THR A 120 19.08 18.67 11.96
N THR A 121 19.00 18.27 13.23
CA THR A 121 19.35 19.15 14.37
C THR A 121 20.81 19.61 14.31
N PHE A 122 21.73 18.75 13.84
CA PHE A 122 23.16 19.07 13.70
C PHE A 122 23.57 19.35 12.23
N HIS A 123 22.69 19.01 11.29
CA HIS A 123 22.84 19.18 9.83
C HIS A 123 21.60 19.89 9.25
N PRO A 124 21.34 21.15 9.61
CA PRO A 124 20.11 21.83 9.21
C PRO A 124 19.97 21.99 7.69
N ASP A 125 21.08 22.06 6.97
CA ASP A 125 21.20 22.06 5.52
C ASP A 125 20.69 20.78 4.85
N ALA A 126 20.71 19.64 5.54
CA ALA A 126 20.14 18.39 5.01
C ALA A 126 18.61 18.37 5.03
N SER A 127 17.96 19.34 5.68
CA SER A 127 16.50 19.41 5.75
C SER A 127 15.88 19.57 4.36
N VAL A 128 14.80 18.83 4.10
CA VAL A 128 14.02 18.93 2.86
C VAL A 128 12.92 19.97 3.07
N SER A 129 12.94 21.06 2.31
CA SER A 129 11.89 22.08 2.36
C SER A 129 10.62 21.64 1.61
N ASP A 130 9.50 22.34 1.82
CA ASP A 130 8.25 22.07 1.07
C ASP A 130 8.45 22.24 -0.44
N LYS A 131 9.29 23.19 -0.86
CA LYS A 131 9.66 23.38 -2.26
C LYS A 131 10.44 22.18 -2.80
N ASP A 132 11.40 21.67 -2.04
CA ASP A 132 12.17 20.49 -2.41
C ASP A 132 11.26 19.26 -2.51
N LEU A 133 10.36 19.08 -1.53
CA LEU A 133 9.37 18.01 -1.56
C LEU A 133 8.46 18.10 -2.79
N LEU A 134 8.00 19.29 -3.17
CA LEU A 134 7.22 19.50 -4.38
C LEU A 134 8.02 19.16 -5.65
N THR A 135 9.30 19.55 -5.71
CA THR A 135 10.20 19.19 -6.81
C THR A 135 10.36 17.67 -6.92
N LEU A 136 10.58 16.98 -5.79
CA LEU A 136 10.67 15.53 -5.74
C LEU A 136 9.36 14.85 -6.15
N LYS A 137 8.21 15.29 -5.61
CA LYS A 137 6.88 14.77 -6.00
C LYS A 137 6.65 14.91 -7.50
N THR A 138 6.95 16.07 -8.06
CA THR A 138 6.77 16.34 -9.50
C THR A 138 7.62 15.39 -10.35
N TYR A 139 8.90 15.25 -10.01
CA TYR A 139 9.79 14.32 -10.72
C TYR A 139 9.32 12.87 -10.59
N VAL A 140 9.06 12.41 -9.37
CA VAL A 140 8.70 11.01 -9.12
C VAL A 140 7.36 10.65 -9.76
N ASN A 141 6.38 11.57 -9.78
CA ASN A 141 5.12 11.37 -10.48
C ASN A 141 5.31 11.22 -12.00
N SER A 142 6.27 11.94 -12.59
CA SER A 142 6.58 11.83 -14.03
C SER A 142 7.08 10.43 -14.43
N LEU A 143 7.55 9.62 -13.47
CA LEU A 143 8.00 8.24 -13.67
C LEU A 143 6.85 7.22 -13.72
N ALA A 144 5.61 7.64 -13.46
CA ALA A 144 4.41 6.80 -13.44
C ALA A 144 3.36 7.23 -14.50
N PRO A 145 3.73 7.36 -15.79
CA PRO A 145 2.74 7.69 -16.81
C PRO A 145 1.71 6.56 -16.96
N VAL A 146 0.50 6.93 -17.36
CA VAL A 146 -0.53 5.96 -17.75
C VAL A 146 -0.06 5.20 -18.98
N LYS A 147 0.08 3.88 -18.86
CA LYS A 147 0.49 2.99 -19.96
C LYS A 147 -0.66 2.07 -20.33
N ILE A 148 -0.98 2.02 -21.63
CA ILE A 148 -1.90 1.03 -22.18
C ILE A 148 -1.27 -0.36 -22.06
N SER A 149 -2.08 -1.35 -21.73
CA SER A 149 -1.59 -2.72 -21.53
C SER A 149 -1.38 -3.40 -22.88
N ASP A 150 -0.23 -4.03 -23.05
CA ASP A 150 0.04 -4.84 -24.23
C ASP A 150 -0.75 -6.16 -24.20
N THR A 151 -0.81 -6.83 -25.36
CA THR A 151 -1.49 -8.10 -25.54
C THR A 151 -0.93 -9.21 -24.64
N ALA A 152 0.36 -9.17 -24.29
CA ALA A 152 0.97 -10.19 -23.44
C ALA A 152 0.43 -10.13 -22.02
N ARG A 153 0.32 -8.93 -21.43
CA ARG A 153 -0.28 -8.71 -20.10
C ARG A 153 -1.75 -9.13 -20.06
N VAL A 154 -2.51 -8.78 -21.09
CA VAL A 154 -3.93 -9.21 -21.22
C VAL A 154 -4.04 -10.73 -21.33
N THR A 155 -3.16 -11.37 -22.10
CA THR A 155 -3.13 -12.84 -22.27
C THR A 155 -2.81 -13.55 -20.96
N VAL A 156 -1.84 -13.04 -20.19
CA VAL A 156 -1.48 -13.60 -18.87
C VAL A 156 -2.66 -13.53 -17.90
N ALA A 157 -3.34 -12.38 -17.81
CA ALA A 157 -4.50 -12.24 -16.92
C ALA A 157 -5.68 -13.11 -17.35
N ASN A 158 -5.99 -13.19 -18.65
CA ASN A 158 -7.03 -14.08 -19.15
C ASN A 158 -6.70 -15.56 -18.86
N LYS A 159 -5.44 -15.96 -19.00
CA LYS A 159 -4.98 -17.31 -18.65
C LYS A 159 -5.17 -17.59 -17.16
N GLN A 160 -4.79 -16.65 -16.28
CA GLN A 160 -5.01 -16.77 -14.84
C GLN A 160 -6.50 -16.95 -14.53
N PHE A 161 -7.35 -16.11 -15.11
CA PHE A 161 -8.81 -16.19 -14.91
C PHE A 161 -9.36 -17.55 -15.34
N SER A 162 -9.04 -18.02 -16.55
CA SER A 162 -9.52 -19.32 -17.03
C SER A 162 -9.03 -20.49 -16.18
N GLN A 163 -7.80 -20.44 -15.68
CA GLN A 163 -7.27 -21.46 -14.76
C GLN A 163 -7.95 -21.41 -13.39
N TRP A 164 -8.24 -20.20 -12.89
CA TRP A 164 -8.97 -20.02 -11.63
C TRP A 164 -10.39 -20.55 -11.71
N THR A 165 -11.15 -20.20 -12.76
CA THR A 165 -12.53 -20.66 -12.92
C THR A 165 -12.63 -22.16 -13.19
N ALA A 166 -11.59 -22.76 -13.78
CA ALA A 166 -11.44 -24.21 -13.94
C ALA A 166 -11.02 -24.95 -12.65
N GLY A 167 -10.81 -24.23 -11.54
CA GLY A 167 -10.38 -24.83 -10.26
C GLY A 167 -8.92 -25.29 -10.24
N ILE A 168 -8.09 -24.84 -11.19
CA ILE A 168 -6.66 -25.16 -11.26
C ILE A 168 -5.85 -24.32 -10.26
N LEU A 169 -6.31 -23.10 -9.95
CA LEU A 169 -5.63 -22.14 -9.08
C LEU A 169 -6.48 -21.69 -7.89
N PRO A 170 -5.86 -21.51 -6.71
CA PRO A 170 -4.83 -22.35 -6.12
C PRO A 170 -5.44 -23.71 -5.75
N SER A 171 -4.62 -24.76 -5.68
CA SER A 171 -5.03 -25.97 -4.96
C SER A 171 -5.15 -25.60 -3.47
N THR A 172 -6.37 -25.34 -2.99
CA THR A 172 -6.67 -24.88 -1.61
C THR A 172 -6.18 -25.84 -0.51
N ARG A 173 -5.67 -27.02 -0.88
CA ARG A 173 -5.07 -27.99 0.06
C ARG A 173 -3.62 -27.69 0.46
N GLN A 174 -2.93 -26.68 -0.12
CA GLN A 174 -1.47 -26.54 0.04
C GLN A 174 -0.91 -25.14 0.31
N VAL A 175 -1.74 -24.11 0.54
CA VAL A 175 -1.22 -22.77 0.84
C VAL A 175 -0.47 -22.79 2.16
N GLN A 176 0.85 -22.61 2.09
CA GLN A 176 1.71 -22.67 3.27
C GLN A 176 1.50 -21.42 4.15
N PRO A 177 1.58 -21.54 5.48
CA PRO A 177 1.58 -20.38 6.36
C PRO A 177 2.82 -19.52 6.09
N VAL A 178 2.71 -18.23 6.44
CA VAL A 178 3.90 -17.38 6.57
C VAL A 178 4.73 -17.82 7.79
N LEU A 179 6.02 -17.47 7.80
CA LEU A 179 6.96 -17.98 8.81
C LEU A 179 6.62 -17.58 10.25
N ASN A 180 5.85 -16.51 10.46
CA ASN A 180 5.37 -16.11 11.78
C ASN A 180 4.12 -16.92 12.25
N GLY A 181 3.74 -17.98 11.54
CA GLY A 181 2.68 -18.91 11.93
C GLY A 181 1.27 -18.50 11.52
N ILE A 182 1.08 -17.36 10.85
CA ILE A 182 -0.24 -16.97 10.34
C ILE A 182 -0.57 -17.80 9.09
N THR A 183 -1.70 -18.50 9.14
CA THR A 183 -2.22 -19.28 8.02
C THR A 183 -2.97 -18.38 7.04
N TYR A 184 -3.06 -18.82 5.78
CA TYR A 184 -3.94 -18.17 4.82
C TYR A 184 -5.40 -18.26 5.30
N ILE A 185 -6.08 -17.11 5.37
CA ILE A 185 -7.47 -17.06 5.86
C ILE A 185 -8.38 -17.34 4.68
N ASN A 186 -9.07 -18.47 4.72
CA ASN A 186 -10.10 -18.80 3.74
C ASN A 186 -11.40 -18.03 4.02
N GLY A 187 -12.19 -17.71 3.00
CA GLY A 187 -13.50 -17.06 3.16
C GLY A 187 -13.49 -15.53 3.24
N TYR A 188 -12.32 -14.88 3.23
CA TYR A 188 -12.22 -13.41 3.25
C TYR A 188 -12.89 -12.73 2.04
N ARG A 189 -13.09 -13.45 0.93
CA ARG A 189 -13.85 -12.96 -0.24
C ARG A 189 -15.33 -12.66 0.04
N ASN A 190 -15.85 -13.12 1.18
CA ASN A 190 -17.22 -12.86 1.66
C ASN A 190 -17.29 -11.65 2.60
N TRP A 191 -16.15 -11.03 2.92
CA TRP A 191 -16.08 -9.85 3.78
C TRP A 191 -16.50 -8.59 3.02
N GLN A 192 -16.77 -7.51 3.76
CA GLN A 192 -17.22 -6.25 3.17
C GLN A 192 -16.05 -5.35 2.83
N ILE A 193 -16.26 -4.47 1.86
CA ILE A 193 -15.25 -3.48 1.46
C ILE A 193 -15.15 -2.41 2.55
N VAL A 194 -13.93 -2.26 3.06
CA VAL A 194 -13.53 -1.17 3.94
C VAL A 194 -13.18 0.04 3.11
N SER A 195 -12.35 -0.15 2.08
CA SER A 195 -11.92 0.89 1.15
C SER A 195 -11.23 0.27 -0.07
N ILE A 196 -10.88 1.09 -1.04
CA ILE A 196 -10.13 0.70 -2.25
C ILE A 196 -9.01 1.70 -2.54
N SER A 197 -8.04 1.33 -3.38
CA SER A 197 -6.96 2.25 -3.78
C SER A 197 -6.46 1.98 -5.19
N ASP A 198 -6.30 3.03 -5.99
CA ASP A 198 -5.52 3.06 -7.22
C ASP A 198 -4.07 3.42 -6.88
N ARG A 199 -3.16 2.49 -7.12
CA ARG A 199 -1.72 2.66 -6.87
C ARG A 199 -1.00 2.89 -8.17
N TYR A 200 -1.07 4.13 -8.65
CA TYR A 200 -0.45 4.53 -9.91
C TYR A 200 1.08 4.46 -9.84
N ASP A 201 1.67 4.59 -8.64
CA ASP A 201 3.10 4.42 -8.41
C ASP A 201 3.64 3.06 -8.88
N ASN A 202 2.87 1.98 -8.67
CA ASN A 202 3.27 0.63 -9.06
C ASN A 202 2.30 -0.08 -10.01
N GLY A 203 1.29 0.62 -10.53
CA GLY A 203 0.34 0.09 -11.50
C GLY A 203 -0.56 -1.00 -10.94
N THR A 204 -0.92 -0.95 -9.65
CA THR A 204 -1.83 -1.91 -9.02
C THR A 204 -3.15 -1.26 -8.62
N MET A 205 -4.23 -2.03 -8.62
CA MET A 205 -5.50 -1.64 -8.00
C MET A 205 -5.73 -2.56 -6.80
N ARG A 206 -6.25 -2.02 -5.71
CA ARG A 206 -6.38 -2.77 -4.46
C ARG A 206 -7.74 -2.57 -3.84
N VAL A 207 -8.23 -3.63 -3.21
CA VAL A 207 -9.43 -3.62 -2.38
C VAL A 207 -9.04 -4.08 -0.98
N ILE A 208 -9.50 -3.35 0.03
CA ILE A 208 -9.34 -3.70 1.44
C ILE A 208 -10.70 -4.20 1.92
N LEU A 209 -10.74 -5.46 2.34
CA LEU A 209 -11.89 -6.13 2.89
C LEU A 209 -11.74 -6.26 4.41
N GLY A 210 -12.84 -6.15 5.15
CA GLY A 210 -12.88 -6.22 6.60
C GLY A 210 -13.91 -7.25 7.08
N ASN A 211 -13.53 -8.06 8.06
CA ASN A 211 -14.44 -8.97 8.71
C ASN A 211 -15.55 -8.22 9.48
N ASP A 212 -16.54 -8.95 10.00
CA ASP A 212 -17.71 -8.32 10.64
C ASP A 212 -17.33 -7.49 11.88
N ILE A 213 -16.24 -7.83 12.59
CA ILE A 213 -15.69 -7.04 13.70
C ILE A 213 -15.16 -5.69 13.19
N ALA A 214 -14.38 -5.70 12.10
CA ALA A 214 -13.91 -4.47 11.46
C ALA A 214 -15.07 -3.58 11.00
N MET A 215 -16.10 -4.18 10.37
CA MET A 215 -17.26 -3.45 9.88
C MET A 215 -18.07 -2.85 11.02
N LYS A 216 -18.29 -3.60 12.10
CA LYS A 216 -18.93 -3.09 13.31
C LYS A 216 -18.17 -1.89 13.88
N ALA A 217 -16.85 -2.01 14.02
CA ALA A 217 -16.01 -0.93 14.53
C ALA A 217 -16.06 0.34 13.65
N ILE A 218 -16.14 0.18 12.33
CA ILE A 218 -16.31 1.30 11.39
C ILE A 218 -17.64 2.03 11.64
N HIS A 219 -18.74 1.29 11.73
CA HIS A 219 -20.07 1.88 11.93
C HIS A 219 -20.25 2.49 13.33
N GLU A 220 -19.58 1.94 14.34
CA GLU A 220 -19.63 2.43 15.73
C GLU A 220 -18.55 3.49 16.03
N HIS A 221 -17.71 3.83 15.04
CA HIS A 221 -16.58 4.76 15.18
C HIS A 221 -15.57 4.37 16.28
N THR A 222 -15.35 3.07 16.49
CA THR A 222 -14.41 2.51 17.47
C THR A 222 -13.19 1.90 16.78
N THR A 223 -12.57 2.63 15.86
CA THR A 223 -11.47 2.14 15.01
C THR A 223 -10.08 2.53 15.50
N ASN A 224 -9.96 3.24 16.62
CA ASN A 224 -8.67 3.66 17.17
C ASN A 224 -8.64 3.57 18.71
N PRO A 225 -8.06 2.51 19.28
CA PRO A 225 -7.52 1.34 18.59
C PRO A 225 -8.63 0.48 17.98
N TRP A 226 -8.28 -0.38 17.02
CA TRP A 226 -9.20 -1.39 16.51
C TRP A 226 -9.44 -2.48 17.58
N PRO A 227 -10.66 -3.04 17.67
CA PRO A 227 -10.94 -4.15 18.58
C PRO A 227 -10.14 -5.41 18.22
N ASN A 228 -9.74 -6.19 19.24
CA ASN A 228 -9.16 -7.51 19.01
C ASN A 228 -10.10 -8.39 18.18
N GLY A 229 -9.54 -9.14 17.23
CA GLY A 229 -10.26 -9.92 16.24
C GLY A 229 -10.58 -9.16 14.95
N THR A 230 -10.40 -7.84 14.88
CA THR A 230 -10.43 -7.10 13.61
C THR A 230 -9.43 -7.71 12.65
N THR A 231 -9.90 -8.10 11.46
CA THR A 231 -9.03 -8.60 10.39
C THR A 231 -9.30 -7.87 9.10
N PHE A 232 -8.23 -7.39 8.47
CA PHE A 232 -8.26 -6.87 7.11
C PHE A 232 -7.64 -7.85 6.13
N ALA A 233 -8.24 -7.96 4.95
CA ALA A 233 -7.65 -8.60 3.79
C ALA A 233 -7.46 -7.56 2.69
N LYS A 234 -6.20 -7.29 2.31
CA LYS A 234 -5.90 -6.41 1.18
C LYS A 234 -5.52 -7.26 -0.02
N VAL A 235 -6.31 -7.14 -1.08
CA VAL A 235 -6.08 -7.84 -2.35
C VAL A 235 -5.58 -6.84 -3.37
N ALA A 236 -4.53 -7.18 -4.11
CA ALA A 236 -3.95 -6.33 -5.13
C ALA A 236 -3.90 -7.04 -6.47
N TRP A 237 -4.39 -6.37 -7.51
CA TRP A 237 -4.31 -6.79 -8.90
C TRP A 237 -3.47 -5.83 -9.70
N GLU A 238 -2.87 -6.33 -10.77
CA GLU A 238 -2.32 -5.48 -11.82
C GLU A 238 -3.42 -4.64 -12.47
N GLN A 239 -3.10 -3.42 -12.90
CA GLN A 239 -3.99 -2.64 -13.73
C GLN A 239 -3.86 -3.02 -15.21
N LEU A 240 -4.96 -3.51 -15.80
CA LEU A 240 -5.10 -3.66 -17.24
C LEU A 240 -5.84 -2.46 -17.82
N VAL A 241 -5.05 -1.49 -18.28
CA VAL A 241 -5.53 -0.26 -18.90
C VAL A 241 -5.79 -0.49 -20.39
N ASP A 242 -7.01 -0.21 -20.84
CA ASP A 242 -7.44 -0.27 -22.25
C ASP A 242 -7.18 1.04 -23.01
N SER A 243 -7.50 1.08 -24.32
CA SER A 243 -7.33 2.28 -25.16
C SER A 243 -8.17 3.48 -24.72
N ASN A 244 -9.25 3.27 -23.96
CA ASN A 244 -10.08 4.32 -23.39
C ASN A 244 -9.54 4.81 -22.04
N LYS A 245 -8.39 4.28 -21.60
CA LYS A 245 -7.77 4.50 -20.29
C LYS A 245 -8.65 4.07 -19.12
N ILE A 246 -9.50 3.07 -19.34
CA ILE A 246 -10.19 2.36 -18.27
C ILE A 246 -9.29 1.21 -17.83
N ALA A 247 -8.95 1.18 -16.54
CA ALA A 247 -8.22 0.07 -15.95
C ALA A 247 -9.20 -0.94 -15.35
N GLY A 248 -9.15 -2.18 -15.83
CA GLY A 248 -9.79 -3.33 -15.20
C GLY A 248 -8.79 -4.16 -14.37
N SER A 249 -9.32 -5.06 -13.55
CA SER A 249 -8.51 -6.00 -12.76
C SER A 249 -7.74 -6.97 -13.68
N GLY A 250 -6.42 -6.96 -13.55
CA GLY A 250 -5.51 -7.90 -14.21
C GLY A 250 -5.12 -9.07 -13.32
N GLU A 251 -3.88 -9.53 -13.50
CA GLU A 251 -3.34 -10.63 -12.72
C GLU A 251 -3.32 -10.28 -11.22
N LEU A 252 -3.78 -11.20 -10.37
CA LEU A 252 -3.57 -11.12 -8.92
C LEU A 252 -2.07 -11.01 -8.61
N LYS A 253 -1.68 -9.97 -7.88
CA LYS A 253 -0.29 -9.79 -7.43
C LYS A 253 -0.06 -10.32 -6.03
N GLN A 254 -1.00 -10.07 -5.11
CA GLN A 254 -0.85 -10.50 -3.72
C GLN A 254 -2.14 -10.37 -2.92
N VAL A 255 -2.16 -11.11 -1.81
CA VAL A 255 -3.15 -11.01 -0.73
C VAL A 255 -2.37 -10.78 0.57
N GLU A 256 -2.81 -9.81 1.36
CA GLU A 256 -2.20 -9.46 2.64
C GLU A 256 -3.26 -9.49 3.75
N PHE A 257 -2.88 -9.96 4.93
CA PHE A 257 -3.71 -9.90 6.13
C PHE A 257 -3.06 -9.06 7.22
N MET A 258 -3.89 -8.25 7.89
CA MET A 258 -3.60 -7.61 9.17
C MET A 258 -4.62 -8.11 10.19
N ILE A 259 -4.16 -8.71 11.29
CA ILE A 259 -5.01 -9.33 12.32
C ILE A 259 -4.75 -8.66 13.67
N LYS A 260 -5.76 -8.03 14.27
CA LYS A 260 -5.62 -7.35 15.56
C LYS A 260 -5.71 -8.36 16.69
N ASP A 261 -4.66 -8.44 17.49
CA ASP A 261 -4.62 -9.13 18.78
C ASP A 261 -3.44 -8.57 19.58
N ASP A 262 -3.73 -7.66 20.49
CA ASP A 262 -2.74 -6.91 21.25
C ASP A 262 -1.82 -7.79 22.13
N GLN A 263 -2.35 -8.91 22.64
CA GLN A 263 -1.59 -9.86 23.45
C GLN A 263 -0.77 -10.80 22.57
N LYS A 264 -1.41 -11.46 21.59
CA LYS A 264 -0.76 -12.44 20.72
C LYS A 264 0.33 -11.83 19.85
N PHE A 265 0.14 -10.59 19.41
CA PHE A 265 1.04 -9.88 18.51
C PHE A 265 1.74 -8.69 19.18
N ALA A 266 1.93 -8.73 20.50
CA ALA A 266 2.59 -7.67 21.26
C ALA A 266 3.96 -7.26 20.68
N SER A 267 4.75 -8.23 20.18
CA SER A 267 6.06 -7.98 19.56
C SER A 267 6.00 -7.34 18.16
N SER A 268 4.83 -7.27 17.55
CA SER A 268 4.60 -6.70 16.22
C SER A 268 3.51 -5.63 16.23
N ALA A 269 3.55 -4.79 17.28
CA ALA A 269 2.66 -3.66 17.49
C ALA A 269 1.17 -4.03 17.67
N GLY A 270 0.89 -5.21 18.22
CA GLY A 270 -0.47 -5.72 18.43
C GLY A 270 -1.16 -6.19 17.14
N TRP A 271 -0.42 -6.31 16.04
CA TRP A 271 -0.92 -6.75 14.73
C TRP A 271 -0.15 -7.95 14.21
N GLY A 272 -0.89 -8.95 13.73
CA GLY A 272 -0.37 -10.04 12.94
C GLY A 272 -0.26 -9.63 11.48
N TRP A 273 0.93 -9.77 10.90
CA TRP A 273 1.24 -9.34 9.53
C TRP A 273 1.50 -10.54 8.64
N ALA A 274 0.76 -10.67 7.54
CA ALA A 274 0.95 -11.78 6.62
C ALA A 274 0.71 -11.35 5.16
N ARG A 275 1.44 -11.97 4.23
CA ARG A 275 1.39 -11.67 2.80
C ARG A 275 1.67 -12.92 1.99
N TRP A 276 0.89 -13.14 0.93
CA TRP A 276 1.12 -14.16 -0.09
C TRP A 276 1.15 -13.50 -1.46
N LYS A 277 2.06 -13.94 -2.32
CA LYS A 277 2.31 -13.34 -3.64
C LYS A 277 1.95 -14.32 -4.76
N GLY A 278 1.47 -13.76 -5.87
CA GLY A 278 1.25 -14.46 -7.13
C GLY A 278 0.13 -15.51 -7.10
N ASN A 279 0.11 -16.29 -8.17
CA ASN A 279 -0.97 -17.25 -8.49
C ASN A 279 -0.89 -18.52 -7.66
N ASP A 280 0.31 -18.83 -7.17
CA ASP A 280 0.62 -19.96 -6.29
C ASP A 280 0.41 -19.62 -4.80
N LEU A 281 0.07 -18.37 -4.47
CA LEU A 281 -0.02 -17.87 -3.10
C LEU A 281 1.24 -18.27 -2.32
N LYS A 282 2.41 -17.84 -2.79
CA LYS A 282 3.66 -18.09 -2.09
C LYS A 282 3.77 -17.18 -0.84
N PRO A 283 4.00 -17.72 0.36
CA PRO A 283 4.16 -16.90 1.57
C PRO A 283 5.37 -15.97 1.45
N TYR A 284 5.21 -14.73 1.91
CA TYR A 284 6.27 -13.75 2.01
C TYR A 284 7.03 -13.88 3.34
N GLY A 285 8.27 -13.39 3.36
CA GLY A 285 9.16 -13.40 4.52
C GLY A 285 10.15 -14.55 4.47
N LYS A 286 11.41 -14.28 4.81
CA LYS A 286 12.51 -15.27 4.86
C LYS A 286 12.93 -15.63 6.29
N THR A 287 12.47 -14.87 7.27
CA THR A 287 12.81 -15.03 8.70
C THR A 287 11.56 -14.97 9.55
N LEU A 288 11.63 -15.41 10.80
CA LEU A 288 10.53 -15.25 11.78
C LEU A 288 10.23 -13.77 12.11
N THR A 289 11.21 -12.90 11.92
CA THR A 289 11.16 -11.47 12.24
C THR A 289 10.72 -10.58 11.08
N PHE A 290 10.34 -11.14 9.92
CA PHE A 290 9.95 -10.36 8.74
C PHE A 290 8.82 -9.35 9.03
N SER A 291 7.96 -9.64 10.01
CA SER A 291 6.88 -8.74 10.42
C SER A 291 7.39 -7.36 10.86
N GLN A 292 8.65 -7.23 11.28
CA GLN A 292 9.24 -5.95 11.60
C GLN A 292 9.34 -5.04 10.36
N GLU A 293 9.53 -5.59 9.16
CA GLU A 293 9.46 -4.82 7.92
C GLU A 293 8.07 -4.17 7.75
N CYS A 294 7.02 -4.91 8.08
CA CYS A 294 5.64 -4.42 8.03
C CYS A 294 5.40 -3.35 9.12
N VAL A 295 5.82 -3.61 10.36
CA VAL A 295 5.68 -2.68 11.48
C VAL A 295 6.42 -1.37 11.20
N ASN A 296 7.66 -1.43 10.71
CA ASN A 296 8.45 -0.24 10.40
C ASN A 296 7.78 0.60 9.31
N CYS A 297 7.26 -0.03 8.26
CA CYS A 297 6.53 0.65 7.20
C CYS A 297 5.22 1.30 7.69
N HIS A 298 4.57 0.70 8.70
CA HIS A 298 3.32 1.20 9.28
C HIS A 298 3.52 2.09 10.52
N HIS A 299 4.75 2.20 11.04
CA HIS A 299 5.08 3.04 12.19
C HIS A 299 4.67 4.51 12.03
N PRO A 300 4.79 5.15 10.85
CA PRO A 300 4.36 6.54 10.65
C PRO A 300 2.90 6.80 11.02
N VAL A 301 2.05 5.78 10.92
CA VAL A 301 0.62 5.86 11.26
C VAL A 301 0.28 5.11 12.56
N LYS A 302 1.23 4.98 13.48
CA LYS A 302 1.00 4.34 14.80
C LYS A 302 -0.14 4.99 15.61
N GLN A 303 -0.37 6.29 15.42
CA GLN A 303 -1.46 7.02 16.07
C GLN A 303 -2.84 6.65 15.50
N GLU A 304 -2.88 5.95 14.36
CA GLU A 304 -4.07 5.40 13.70
C GLU A 304 -4.12 3.88 13.90
N ASP A 305 -3.54 3.40 15.00
CA ASP A 305 -3.34 1.99 15.32
C ASP A 305 -2.68 1.22 14.17
N TYR A 306 -1.66 1.82 13.54
CA TYR A 306 -0.87 1.26 12.44
C TYR A 306 -1.66 1.01 11.14
N VAL A 307 -2.88 1.56 10.99
CA VAL A 307 -3.72 1.35 9.79
C VAL A 307 -3.74 2.60 8.90
N PHE A 308 -3.17 2.50 7.71
CA PHE A 308 -3.22 3.57 6.70
C PHE A 308 -4.64 3.82 6.19
N THR A 309 -5.40 2.74 5.97
CA THR A 309 -6.70 2.79 5.30
C THR A 309 -7.72 3.63 6.07
N GLN A 310 -8.28 4.64 5.39
CA GLN A 310 -9.48 5.32 5.83
C GLN A 310 -10.71 4.54 5.32
N PRO A 311 -11.61 4.08 6.21
CA PRO A 311 -12.83 3.38 5.81
C PRO A 311 -13.79 4.30 5.06
N LEU A 312 -14.53 3.75 4.10
CA LEU A 312 -15.70 4.41 3.51
C LEU A 312 -16.71 4.72 4.62
N THR A 313 -17.17 5.97 4.65
CA THR A 313 -18.23 6.44 5.55
C THR A 313 -19.59 5.86 5.13
N ASP A 314 -20.59 5.95 6.03
CA ASP A 314 -21.94 5.47 5.74
C ASP A 314 -22.57 6.14 4.50
N ASN A 315 -22.28 7.41 4.24
CA ASN A 315 -22.80 8.13 3.07
C ASN A 315 -22.09 7.75 1.77
N GLU A 316 -20.97 7.03 1.85
CA GLU A 316 -20.19 6.55 0.70
C GLU A 316 -20.47 5.07 0.41
N ARG A 317 -21.43 4.46 1.11
CA ARG A 317 -21.74 3.04 1.02
C ARG A 317 -22.99 2.77 0.16
N PRO A 318 -22.87 2.00 -0.93
CA PRO A 318 -24.01 1.74 -1.83
C PRO A 318 -25.17 1.00 -1.16
N GLU A 319 -24.90 0.18 -0.14
CA GLU A 319 -25.93 -0.52 0.64
C GLU A 319 -26.82 0.44 1.44
N LYS A 320 -26.28 1.58 1.91
CA LYS A 320 -27.04 2.60 2.65
C LYS A 320 -27.99 3.38 1.74
N ILE A 321 -27.66 3.46 0.46
CA ILE A 321 -28.45 4.14 -0.57
C ILE A 321 -29.55 3.23 -1.12
N THR A 322 -29.19 1.99 -1.43
CA THR A 322 -30.07 1.06 -2.13
C THR A 322 -30.96 0.25 -1.18
N GLY A 323 -30.60 0.16 0.10
CA GLY A 323 -31.26 -0.72 1.07
C GLY A 323 -31.07 -2.22 0.77
N LEU A 324 -30.19 -2.56 -0.17
CA LEU A 324 -29.88 -3.95 -0.51
C LEU A 324 -29.08 -4.60 0.63
N PRO A 325 -29.25 -5.92 0.85
CA PRO A 325 -28.46 -6.64 1.82
C PRO A 325 -26.97 -6.65 1.43
N LYS A 326 -26.12 -7.11 2.34
CA LYS A 326 -24.67 -7.27 2.12
C LYS A 326 -24.38 -7.97 0.78
N GLN A 327 -23.64 -7.27 -0.08
CA GLN A 327 -23.15 -7.77 -1.36
C GLN A 327 -21.64 -8.00 -1.31
N GLN A 328 -21.13 -8.85 -2.20
CA GLN A 328 -19.71 -9.20 -2.27
C GLN A 328 -19.05 -8.57 -3.49
N LEU A 329 -17.74 -8.36 -3.38
CA LEU A 329 -16.89 -7.89 -4.48
C LEU A 329 -16.95 -8.86 -5.68
N ILE A 330 -17.28 -8.33 -6.85
CA ILE A 330 -17.07 -9.00 -8.15
C ILE A 330 -15.78 -8.48 -8.78
N THR A 331 -15.65 -7.16 -8.98
CA THR A 331 -14.46 -6.56 -9.61
C THR A 331 -14.35 -5.06 -9.28
N THR A 332 -13.23 -4.44 -9.64
CA THR A 332 -13.02 -2.99 -9.54
C THR A 332 -12.46 -2.44 -10.85
N LEU A 333 -12.82 -1.19 -11.14
CA LEU A 333 -12.42 -0.43 -12.32
C LEU A 333 -11.90 0.95 -11.92
N ILE A 334 -11.06 1.53 -12.78
CA ILE A 334 -10.60 2.92 -12.65
C ILE A 334 -10.73 3.60 -14.02
N ASP A 335 -11.51 4.67 -14.10
CA ASP A 335 -11.55 5.57 -15.25
C ASP A 335 -10.51 6.68 -15.03
N LYS A 336 -9.38 6.58 -15.73
CA LYS A 336 -8.26 7.51 -15.55
C LYS A 336 -8.49 8.87 -16.18
N ASN A 337 -9.43 9.00 -17.13
CA ASN A 337 -9.76 10.29 -17.72
C ASN A 337 -10.72 11.07 -16.83
N LYS A 338 -11.64 10.37 -16.16
CA LYS A 338 -12.62 10.99 -15.26
C LYS A 338 -12.16 11.09 -13.81
N HIS A 339 -11.01 10.52 -13.47
CA HIS A 339 -10.55 10.38 -12.09
C HIS A 339 -11.63 9.72 -11.23
N GLN A 340 -12.12 8.56 -11.67
CA GLN A 340 -13.16 7.80 -11.00
C GLN A 340 -12.68 6.37 -10.76
N HIS A 341 -13.17 5.77 -9.69
CA HIS A 341 -13.11 4.33 -9.53
C HIS A 341 -14.52 3.79 -9.35
N SER A 342 -14.71 2.56 -9.78
CA SER A 342 -15.97 1.86 -9.62
C SER A 342 -15.73 0.48 -9.06
N VAL A 343 -16.66 0.01 -8.23
CA VAL A 343 -16.67 -1.34 -7.72
C VAL A 343 -17.98 -2.00 -8.13
N LEU A 344 -17.88 -3.17 -8.75
CA LEU A 344 -19.02 -4.02 -9.01
C LEU A 344 -19.19 -4.99 -7.84
N TYR A 345 -20.35 -4.91 -7.22
CA TYR A 345 -20.82 -5.81 -6.19
C TYR A 345 -21.87 -6.76 -6.75
N GLY A 346 -22.10 -7.88 -6.07
CA GLY A 346 -23.27 -8.71 -6.34
C GLY A 346 -23.75 -9.50 -5.14
N ASN A 347 -24.99 -9.96 -5.21
CA ASN A 347 -25.48 -10.99 -4.31
C ASN A 347 -24.80 -12.35 -4.62
N GLU A 348 -25.06 -13.36 -3.79
CA GLU A 348 -24.44 -14.68 -3.93
C GLU A 348 -24.60 -15.28 -5.33
N ILE A 349 -25.81 -15.20 -5.90
CA ILE A 349 -26.12 -15.71 -7.24
C ILE A 349 -25.26 -15.00 -8.30
N ALA A 350 -25.20 -13.67 -8.29
CA ALA A 350 -24.40 -12.89 -9.23
C ALA A 350 -22.91 -13.22 -9.10
N VAL A 351 -22.41 -13.30 -7.86
CA VAL A 351 -21.00 -13.57 -7.59
C VAL A 351 -20.62 -14.97 -8.03
N GLN A 352 -21.45 -15.99 -7.76
CA GLN A 352 -21.21 -17.36 -8.22
C GLN A 352 -21.15 -17.42 -9.75
N HIS A 353 -22.09 -16.77 -10.45
CA HIS A 353 -22.07 -16.68 -11.92
C HIS A 353 -20.78 -16.02 -12.42
N ALA A 354 -20.46 -14.83 -11.92
CA ALA A 354 -19.30 -14.05 -12.36
C ALA A 354 -17.96 -14.79 -12.12
N ARG A 355 -17.85 -15.55 -11.03
CA ARG A 355 -16.64 -16.31 -10.67
C ARG A 355 -16.58 -17.71 -11.28
N SER A 356 -17.65 -18.20 -11.91
CA SER A 356 -17.67 -19.51 -12.59
C SER A 356 -17.04 -19.45 -13.99
N GLY A 357 -16.90 -18.25 -14.57
CA GLY A 357 -16.51 -18.08 -15.97
C GLY A 357 -17.62 -18.46 -16.97
N ALA A 358 -18.86 -18.68 -16.50
CA ALA A 358 -20.00 -18.94 -17.36
C ALA A 358 -20.21 -17.79 -18.36
N ALA A 359 -20.39 -18.16 -19.63
CA ALA A 359 -20.82 -17.23 -20.67
C ALA A 359 -22.34 -17.07 -20.63
N GLY A 360 -22.83 -15.91 -21.10
CA GLY A 360 -24.25 -15.64 -21.23
C GLY A 360 -24.85 -14.80 -20.08
N PRO A 361 -26.19 -14.64 -20.07
CA PRO A 361 -26.86 -13.76 -19.14
C PRO A 361 -26.76 -14.26 -17.71
N TYR A 362 -26.81 -13.33 -16.76
CA TYR A 362 -26.91 -13.68 -15.35
C TYR A 362 -28.23 -14.41 -15.04
N PRO A 363 -28.22 -15.42 -14.17
CA PRO A 363 -29.42 -16.18 -13.80
C PRO A 363 -30.45 -15.31 -13.05
N ALA A 364 -31.72 -15.70 -13.11
CA ALA A 364 -32.79 -15.02 -12.39
C ALA A 364 -32.50 -14.93 -10.89
N GLY A 365 -32.75 -13.77 -10.29
CA GLY A 365 -32.42 -13.47 -8.90
C GLY A 365 -31.02 -12.89 -8.70
N ALA A 366 -30.15 -12.86 -9.72
CA ALA A 366 -28.88 -12.14 -9.64
C ALA A 366 -29.11 -10.63 -9.49
N VAL A 367 -28.41 -10.02 -8.55
CA VAL A 367 -28.41 -8.56 -8.35
C VAL A 367 -26.97 -8.08 -8.41
N LEU A 368 -26.70 -7.18 -9.35
CA LEU A 368 -25.43 -6.51 -9.55
C LEU A 368 -25.56 -5.05 -9.15
N THR A 369 -24.57 -4.51 -8.45
CA THR A 369 -24.54 -3.10 -8.03
C THR A 369 -23.19 -2.51 -8.39
N LEU A 370 -23.16 -1.56 -9.32
CA LEU A 370 -21.97 -0.80 -9.68
C LEU A 370 -22.01 0.53 -8.93
N ALA A 371 -21.11 0.72 -7.97
CA ALA A 371 -20.93 1.99 -7.28
C ALA A 371 -19.69 2.69 -7.84
N THR A 372 -19.78 4.00 -8.03
CA THR A 372 -18.71 4.84 -8.59
C THR A 372 -18.48 6.04 -7.70
N TRP A 373 -17.22 6.29 -7.32
CA TRP A 373 -16.82 7.49 -6.61
C TRP A 373 -15.75 8.26 -7.39
N SER A 374 -15.64 9.55 -7.11
CA SER A 374 -14.49 10.33 -7.53
C SER A 374 -13.23 9.84 -6.84
N GLN A 375 -12.08 10.00 -7.47
CA GLN A 375 -10.78 9.78 -6.85
C GLN A 375 -10.29 11.06 -6.17
N GLN A 376 -9.57 10.89 -5.07
CA GLN A 376 -8.81 11.94 -4.41
C GLN A 376 -7.42 11.42 -4.05
N ASP A 377 -6.47 12.33 -3.86
CA ASP A 377 -5.13 11.97 -3.38
C ASP A 377 -5.21 11.31 -2.00
N ASP A 378 -4.43 10.25 -1.80
CA ASP A 378 -4.27 9.65 -0.47
C ASP A 378 -3.36 10.54 0.39
N ALA A 379 -3.96 11.19 1.38
CA ALA A 379 -3.25 12.04 2.33
C ALA A 379 -2.17 11.29 3.14
N ARG A 380 -2.28 9.95 3.25
CA ARG A 380 -1.38 9.09 4.02
C ARG A 380 -0.43 8.30 3.12
N TRP A 381 -0.49 8.44 1.79
CA TRP A 381 0.44 7.79 0.87
C TRP A 381 0.54 8.48 -0.50
N PHE A 382 1.69 9.09 -0.81
CA PHE A 382 1.97 9.59 -2.15
C PHE A 382 2.18 8.45 -3.15
N GLY A 383 1.55 8.53 -4.32
CA GLY A 383 1.51 7.43 -5.28
C GLY A 383 0.19 6.64 -5.28
N ALA A 384 -0.78 7.08 -4.48
CA ALA A 384 -2.10 6.45 -4.38
C ALA A 384 -3.23 7.47 -4.58
N LEU A 385 -4.31 7.01 -5.20
CA LEU A 385 -5.61 7.66 -5.18
C LEU A 385 -6.60 6.75 -4.46
N VAL A 386 -7.43 7.34 -3.60
CA VAL A 386 -8.45 6.65 -2.80
C VAL A 386 -9.84 7.21 -3.11
N PRO A 387 -10.90 6.60 -2.58
CA PRO A 387 -12.22 7.16 -2.71
C PRO A 387 -12.38 8.55 -2.11
N GLY A 388 -12.91 9.47 -2.91
CA GLY A 388 -13.57 10.68 -2.45
C GLY A 388 -15.09 10.44 -2.41
N HIS A 389 -15.87 11.36 -2.96
CA HIS A 389 -17.33 11.28 -2.88
C HIS A 389 -17.94 10.24 -3.80
N LEU A 390 -18.87 9.46 -3.26
CA LEU A 390 -19.72 8.57 -4.06
C LEU A 390 -20.57 9.42 -5.03
N GLN A 391 -20.55 9.08 -6.31
CA GLN A 391 -21.19 9.84 -7.38
C GLN A 391 -22.42 9.14 -7.95
N SER A 392 -22.38 7.82 -8.07
CA SER A 392 -23.49 7.04 -8.59
C SER A 392 -23.53 5.63 -8.02
N VAL A 393 -24.75 5.09 -7.89
CA VAL A 393 -24.99 3.67 -7.65
C VAL A 393 -25.95 3.16 -8.72
N GLU A 394 -25.54 2.16 -9.48
CA GLU A 394 -26.35 1.54 -10.54
C GLU A 394 -26.65 0.10 -10.17
N VAL A 395 -27.91 -0.32 -10.23
CA VAL A 395 -28.37 -1.66 -9.85
C VAL A 395 -28.99 -2.35 -11.05
N VAL A 396 -28.53 -3.56 -11.35
CA VAL A 396 -29.12 -4.46 -12.35
C VAL A 396 -29.68 -5.68 -11.64
N LYS A 397 -30.96 -5.98 -11.84
CA LYS A 397 -31.61 -7.18 -11.31
C LYS A 397 -32.00 -8.09 -12.47
N ALA A 398 -31.46 -9.30 -12.48
CA ALA A 398 -31.78 -10.32 -13.46
C ALA A 398 -33.06 -11.07 -13.05
N GLY A 399 -33.94 -11.32 -14.01
CA GLY A 399 -35.22 -12.00 -13.84
C GLY A 399 -35.86 -12.27 -15.20
N PRO A 400 -37.17 -12.61 -15.26
CA PRO A 400 -37.88 -12.78 -16.52
C PRO A 400 -37.79 -11.54 -17.43
N ALA A 401 -37.71 -10.35 -16.83
CA ALA A 401 -37.27 -9.12 -17.46
C ALA A 401 -36.14 -8.50 -16.62
N ILE A 402 -35.10 -7.98 -17.28
CA ILE A 402 -34.01 -7.28 -16.60
C ILE A 402 -34.49 -5.89 -16.19
N SER A 403 -34.31 -5.54 -14.92
CA SER A 403 -34.56 -4.18 -14.44
C SER A 403 -33.25 -3.46 -14.14
N TYR A 404 -33.22 -2.16 -14.42
CA TYR A 404 -32.10 -1.27 -14.12
C TYR A 404 -32.58 -0.13 -13.22
N GLU A 405 -31.75 0.30 -12.29
CA GLU A 405 -32.00 1.45 -11.41
C GLU A 405 -30.70 2.25 -11.28
N SER A 406 -30.76 3.58 -11.39
CA SER A 406 -29.60 4.46 -11.16
C SER A 406 -29.93 5.49 -10.09
N TYR A 407 -29.03 5.66 -9.12
CA TYR A 407 -29.14 6.57 -8.00
C TYR A 407 -28.00 7.59 -8.08
N GLN A 408 -28.34 8.88 -8.13
CA GLN A 408 -27.37 9.98 -8.24
C GLN A 408 -27.90 11.25 -7.55
N GLY A 409 -27.01 12.22 -7.32
CA GLY A 409 -27.35 13.50 -6.71
C GLY A 409 -27.45 13.45 -5.18
N ALA A 410 -27.61 14.62 -4.54
CA ALA A 410 -27.53 14.76 -3.08
C ALA A 410 -28.57 13.92 -2.31
N ASP A 411 -29.76 13.73 -2.88
CA ASP A 411 -30.86 12.97 -2.26
C ASP A 411 -30.88 11.48 -2.69
N TRP A 412 -29.90 11.03 -3.49
CA TRP A 412 -29.88 9.68 -4.07
C TRP A 412 -31.19 9.28 -4.75
N LYS A 413 -31.79 10.22 -5.51
CA LYS A 413 -33.04 9.95 -6.23
C LYS A 413 -32.79 8.94 -7.35
N LYS A 414 -33.79 8.10 -7.60
CA LYS A 414 -33.81 7.18 -8.73
C LYS A 414 -33.98 7.98 -10.03
N VAL A 415 -32.98 7.95 -10.91
CA VAL A 415 -32.88 8.80 -12.11
C VAL A 415 -33.29 8.08 -13.40
N SER A 416 -33.10 6.76 -13.50
CA SER A 416 -33.42 6.00 -14.73
C SER A 416 -33.80 4.55 -14.44
N THR A 417 -34.68 4.01 -15.28
CA THR A 417 -35.15 2.61 -15.25
C THR A 417 -34.91 1.81 -16.54
N ALA A 418 -34.50 2.47 -17.63
CA ALA A 418 -34.26 1.81 -18.92
C ALA A 418 -32.95 2.33 -19.52
N ALA A 419 -31.91 1.50 -19.49
CA ALA A 419 -30.59 1.82 -20.05
C ALA A 419 -29.92 0.55 -20.59
N PRO A 420 -30.30 0.06 -21.79
CA PRO A 420 -29.78 -1.20 -22.34
C PRO A 420 -28.26 -1.25 -22.42
N ASP A 421 -27.61 -0.15 -22.82
CA ASP A 421 -26.15 -0.07 -22.94
C ASP A 421 -25.47 -0.16 -21.57
N ARG A 422 -26.07 0.42 -20.52
CA ARG A 422 -25.56 0.33 -19.15
C ARG A 422 -25.72 -1.07 -18.58
N VAL A 423 -26.87 -1.70 -18.82
CA VAL A 423 -27.10 -3.11 -18.46
C VAL A 423 -26.06 -4.01 -19.13
N SER A 424 -25.85 -3.83 -20.44
CA SER A 424 -24.84 -4.56 -21.21
C SER A 424 -23.44 -4.35 -20.64
N TYR A 425 -23.06 -3.10 -20.37
CA TYR A 425 -21.77 -2.78 -19.75
C TYR A 425 -21.58 -3.47 -18.40
N ILE A 426 -22.52 -3.32 -17.46
CA ILE A 426 -22.41 -3.86 -16.09
C ILE A 426 -22.33 -5.40 -16.12
N THR A 427 -23.15 -6.05 -16.95
CA THR A 427 -23.21 -7.51 -17.03
C THR A 427 -22.01 -8.14 -17.75
N GLN A 428 -21.23 -7.37 -18.50
CA GLN A 428 -20.02 -7.86 -19.19
C GLN A 428 -18.73 -7.70 -18.37
N LEU A 429 -18.79 -7.01 -17.22
CA LEU A 429 -17.63 -6.84 -16.36
C LEU A 429 -17.17 -8.18 -15.79
N LYS A 430 -15.92 -8.55 -16.09
CA LYS A 430 -15.31 -9.79 -15.60
C LYS A 430 -14.96 -9.68 -14.12
N ALA A 431 -15.19 -10.77 -13.38
CA ALA A 431 -14.77 -10.87 -11.99
C ALA A 431 -13.24 -10.78 -11.86
N ALA A 432 -12.77 -10.10 -10.81
CA ALA A 432 -11.37 -10.14 -10.42
C ALA A 432 -11.05 -11.49 -9.80
N VAL A 433 -9.86 -12.05 -10.12
CA VAL A 433 -9.41 -13.31 -9.52
C VAL A 433 -9.16 -13.10 -8.03
N ILE A 434 -9.97 -13.75 -7.19
CA ILE A 434 -9.86 -13.67 -5.73
C ILE A 434 -9.91 -15.08 -5.15
N PHE A 435 -8.81 -15.52 -4.56
CA PHE A 435 -8.69 -16.86 -4.02
C PHE A 435 -9.44 -17.00 -2.70
N ASN A 436 -9.76 -18.25 -2.36
CA ASN A 436 -10.56 -18.60 -1.19
C ASN A 436 -9.88 -19.63 -0.33
#